data_AF-A0A6P1RDS0-F1
#
_entry.id   AF-A0A6P1RDS0-F1
#
_cell.length_a   1.000
_cell.length_b   1.000
_cell.length_c   1.000
_cell.angle_alpha   90.00
_cell.angle_beta   90.00
_cell.angle_gamma   90.00
#
_symmetry.space_group_name_H-M   'P 1'
#
loop_
_entity.id
_entity.type
_entity.pdbx_description
1 polymer ?
#
loop_
_entity_poly.entity_id
_entity_poly.type
_entity_poly.pdbx_seq_one_letter_code
_entity_poly.pdbx_strand_id
1 'polypeptide(L)'
;MAAVAMNTAPAVRGSMAAIAFLSAIMTWSRKVQHDPEKCAAVFRKDRTQNNNPKGREAAMQSPADILEGIWTSAGGDKAALARVRLTGEEPQIPSSFRVAVAGQTTIAAAGLAAAEITRLRSGEVQDVHVDMRHAVAECRSERYLRLDDKPPPPARDAIAGVYSTGDGRFVRCHTDFPHHRDAVCKVLACEAEREKVQAALMRWKGEDFETAAYAAGGVVALMRSHDEWSALPQACALAELPLISIEKIGEAPPKPWPEGDRPLAGLRVLDLSRVIAGPVAGRTLAAHGADVLLVSGPELPAIPWLTIDTGRGKLTTFIELKSEAGRAQMRALLKDVDIFSQGYRPHALAALGFSPEEAAKINPGIVYVTLSAYGHAGPWAERRGFDSLVQTTTGFNHAEGKAAGIDGPKELPAQILDHATGYLMAFGAMMARARQAREGGSWHVRVSLAQTGRWLWNLGRLDGGLDTPDLTGEAVHAAFIESMPSGFGTLKAVRHSALLSRTPAQWSRPAMPLGSHPAQWPVRS
;
A
#
# COMPACT_ATOMS: atom_id res chain seq x y z
N MET A 1 -27.34 -21.98 -64.48
CA MET A 1 -26.15 -22.53 -65.18
C MET A 1 -24.94 -21.73 -64.76
N ALA A 2 -23.90 -22.41 -64.22
CA ALA A 2 -22.52 -22.00 -63.96
C ALA A 2 -22.26 -20.86 -62.93
N ALA A 3 -21.17 -20.80 -62.15
CA ALA A 3 -20.14 -21.74 -61.66
C ALA A 3 -19.28 -20.97 -60.61
N VAL A 4 -18.55 -21.72 -59.78
CA VAL A 4 -17.67 -21.33 -58.65
C VAL A 4 -16.26 -20.89 -59.13
N ALA A 5 -15.59 -19.93 -58.46
CA ALA A 5 -14.14 -19.98 -58.11
C ALA A 5 -13.59 -18.78 -57.27
N MET A 6 -13.04 -19.15 -56.11
CA MET A 6 -12.00 -18.63 -55.20
C MET A 6 -11.01 -17.48 -55.54
N ASN A 7 -10.85 -16.57 -54.56
CA ASN A 7 -9.65 -16.16 -53.76
C ASN A 7 -8.38 -15.49 -54.39
N THR A 8 -7.93 -14.32 -53.86
CA THR A 8 -6.67 -14.11 -53.06
C THR A 8 -6.41 -12.64 -52.60
N ALA A 9 -6.19 -12.47 -51.28
CA ALA A 9 -5.35 -11.54 -50.48
C ALA A 9 -5.42 -9.98 -50.57
N PRO A 10 -5.30 -9.30 -49.40
CA PRO A 10 -4.01 -8.65 -49.11
C PRO A 10 -3.52 -8.85 -47.66
N ALA A 11 -2.26 -9.28 -47.51
CA ALA A 11 -1.54 -9.41 -46.25
C ALA A 11 -0.23 -8.60 -46.32
N VAL A 12 -0.23 -7.30 -46.02
CA VAL A 12 1.02 -6.51 -45.86
C VAL A 12 0.96 -5.42 -44.76
N ARG A 13 -0.18 -5.09 -44.14
CA ARG A 13 -0.22 -3.98 -43.15
C ARG A 13 0.14 -4.33 -41.69
N GLY A 14 0.32 -5.61 -41.35
CA GLY A 14 0.67 -6.03 -39.98
C GLY A 14 2.17 -6.02 -39.64
N SER A 15 3.05 -5.96 -40.65
CA SER A 15 4.50 -6.19 -40.45
C SER A 15 5.27 -4.94 -39.99
N MET A 16 4.91 -3.74 -40.45
CA MET A 16 5.63 -2.52 -40.07
C MET A 16 5.42 -2.10 -38.61
N ALA A 17 4.25 -2.35 -38.02
CA ALA A 17 3.99 -2.08 -36.60
C ALA A 17 4.78 -3.04 -35.68
N ALA A 18 4.91 -4.31 -36.07
CA ALA A 18 5.70 -5.29 -35.34
C ALA A 18 7.21 -5.01 -35.42
N ILE A 19 7.71 -4.53 -36.56
CA ILE A 19 9.12 -4.16 -36.75
C ILE A 19 9.46 -2.88 -35.98
N ALA A 20 8.57 -1.89 -35.97
CA ALA A 20 8.73 -0.68 -35.15
C ALA A 20 8.73 -0.99 -33.64
N PHE A 21 7.91 -1.96 -33.21
CA PHE A 21 7.84 -2.42 -31.82
C PHE A 21 9.09 -3.22 -31.40
N LEU A 22 9.60 -4.11 -32.25
CA LEU A 22 10.85 -4.84 -32.00
C LEU A 22 12.07 -3.91 -31.98
N SER A 23 12.10 -2.89 -32.85
CA SER A 23 13.15 -1.87 -32.86
C SER A 23 13.10 -0.99 -31.59
N ALA A 24 11.90 -0.66 -31.10
CA ALA A 24 11.74 0.04 -29.82
C ALA A 24 12.19 -0.81 -28.61
N ILE A 25 11.92 -2.12 -28.60
CA ILE A 25 12.41 -3.06 -27.58
C ILE A 25 13.94 -3.16 -27.61
N MET A 26 14.56 -3.29 -28.79
CA MET A 26 16.02 -3.35 -28.93
C MET A 26 16.70 -2.03 -28.57
N THR A 27 16.07 -0.89 -28.86
CA THR A 27 16.60 0.44 -28.52
C THR A 27 16.42 0.77 -27.03
N TRP A 28 15.34 0.29 -26.41
CA TRP A 28 15.11 0.37 -24.96
C TRP A 28 16.07 -0.54 -24.17
N SER A 29 16.31 -1.76 -24.66
CA SER A 29 17.30 -2.70 -24.12
C SER A 29 18.73 -2.13 -24.13
N ARG A 30 19.06 -1.23 -25.06
CA ARG A 30 20.36 -0.51 -25.08
C ARG A 30 20.43 0.71 -24.16
N LYS A 31 19.31 1.32 -23.77
CA LYS A 31 19.29 2.52 -22.90
C LYS A 31 19.18 2.21 -21.41
N VAL A 32 18.82 0.99 -21.04
CA VAL A 32 18.85 0.50 -19.65
C VAL A 32 19.73 -0.75 -19.60
N GLN A 33 21.04 -0.57 -19.79
CA GLN A 33 22.00 -1.62 -19.44
C GLN A 33 22.06 -1.70 -17.91
N HIS A 34 21.16 -2.50 -17.31
CA HIS A 34 21.36 -2.98 -15.95
C HIS A 34 22.41 -4.08 -15.97
N ASP A 35 23.40 -3.94 -15.08
CA ASP A 35 24.52 -4.84 -14.90
C ASP A 35 24.02 -6.23 -14.42
N PRO A 36 24.06 -7.27 -15.26
CA PRO A 36 23.59 -8.61 -14.89
C PRO A 36 24.36 -9.19 -13.70
N GLU A 37 25.62 -8.79 -13.50
CA GLU A 37 26.43 -9.22 -12.36
C GLU A 37 25.93 -8.58 -11.06
N LYS A 38 25.45 -7.33 -11.09
CA LYS A 38 24.82 -6.70 -9.92
C LYS A 38 23.50 -7.37 -9.54
N CYS A 39 22.64 -7.69 -10.51
CA CYS A 39 21.45 -8.49 -10.23
C CYS A 39 21.80 -9.85 -9.61
N ALA A 40 22.81 -10.54 -10.17
CA ALA A 40 23.29 -11.80 -9.61
C ALA A 40 23.90 -11.64 -8.19
N ALA A 41 24.53 -10.51 -7.88
CA ALA A 41 25.08 -10.21 -6.56
C ALA A 41 23.98 -9.94 -5.51
N VAL A 42 22.94 -9.17 -5.87
CA VAL A 42 21.74 -8.98 -5.05
C VAL A 42 21.06 -10.34 -4.79
N PHE A 43 20.88 -11.14 -5.84
CA PHE A 43 20.33 -12.48 -5.73
C PHE A 43 21.15 -13.38 -4.81
N ARG A 44 22.48 -13.36 -4.91
CA ARG A 44 23.37 -14.10 -3.99
C ARG A 44 23.23 -13.61 -2.55
N LYS A 45 23.14 -12.29 -2.32
CA LYS A 45 23.01 -11.69 -0.98
C LYS A 45 21.69 -12.11 -0.32
N ASP A 46 20.57 -11.96 -1.03
CA ASP A 46 19.24 -12.37 -0.54
C ASP A 46 19.19 -13.90 -0.31
N ARG A 47 19.85 -14.70 -1.15
CA ARG A 47 19.98 -16.15 -0.95
C ARG A 47 20.89 -16.53 0.22
N THR A 48 21.98 -15.81 0.48
CA THR A 48 22.87 -16.09 1.63
C THR A 48 22.27 -15.68 2.97
N GLN A 49 21.40 -14.66 2.99
CA GLN A 49 20.62 -14.31 4.19
C GLN A 49 19.53 -15.35 4.47
N ASN A 50 18.92 -15.94 3.43
CA ASN A 50 17.83 -16.91 3.57
C ASN A 50 18.27 -18.39 3.62
N ASN A 51 19.44 -18.74 3.08
CA ASN A 51 20.02 -20.08 3.11
C ASN A 51 21.45 -20.00 3.66
N ASN A 52 21.60 -20.01 4.98
CA ASN A 52 22.89 -20.30 5.61
C ASN A 52 23.01 -21.81 5.89
N PRO A 53 23.61 -22.64 4.99
CA PRO A 53 23.81 -24.07 5.22
C PRO A 53 24.92 -24.36 6.24
N LYS A 54 25.55 -23.33 6.84
CA LYS A 54 26.55 -23.46 7.90
C LYS A 54 26.07 -22.81 9.20
N GLY A 55 25.20 -23.50 9.93
CA GLY A 55 25.19 -23.61 11.41
C GLY A 55 25.35 -22.38 12.30
N ARG A 56 25.15 -21.16 11.81
CA ARG A 56 24.91 -19.95 12.61
C ARG A 56 23.66 -19.31 12.02
N GLU A 57 22.50 -19.68 12.55
CA GLU A 57 21.29 -18.86 12.41
C GLU A 57 21.68 -17.44 12.82
N ALA A 58 21.58 -16.48 11.90
CA ALA A 58 21.51 -15.10 12.33
C ALA A 58 20.26 -15.04 13.22
N ALA A 59 20.43 -14.68 14.50
CA ALA A 59 19.32 -14.60 15.42
C ALA A 59 18.21 -13.74 14.81
N MET A 60 16.97 -14.26 14.79
CA MET A 60 15.82 -13.51 14.27
C MET A 60 15.73 -12.18 15.01
N GLN A 61 15.57 -11.09 14.26
CA GLN A 61 15.48 -9.75 14.85
C GLN A 61 14.29 -9.66 15.80
N SER A 62 14.50 -9.10 16.99
CA SER A 62 13.40 -8.83 17.92
C SER A 62 12.49 -7.72 17.38
N PRO A 63 11.24 -7.59 17.86
CA PRO A 63 10.40 -6.44 17.52
C PRO A 63 11.08 -5.09 17.79
N ALA A 64 11.91 -5.00 18.84
CA ALA A 64 12.67 -3.79 19.17
C ALA A 64 13.75 -3.49 18.12
N ASP A 65 14.52 -4.49 17.67
CA ASP A 65 15.54 -4.31 16.62
C ASP A 65 14.92 -3.87 15.29
N ILE A 66 13.75 -4.44 14.96
CA ILE A 66 13.01 -4.10 13.74
C ILE A 66 12.51 -2.65 13.82
N LEU A 67 11.91 -2.26 14.95
CA LEU A 67 11.46 -0.88 15.18
C LEU A 67 12.64 0.10 15.13
N GLU A 68 13.78 -0.23 15.74
CA GLU A 68 14.99 0.60 15.66
C GLU A 68 15.43 0.80 14.21
N GLY A 69 15.43 -0.27 13.40
CA GLY A 69 15.74 -0.19 11.97
C GLY A 69 14.81 0.75 11.21
N ILE A 70 13.49 0.64 11.41
CA ILE A 70 12.51 1.55 10.79
C ILE A 70 12.77 2.99 11.24
N TRP A 71 12.87 3.21 12.56
CA TRP A 71 13.01 4.53 13.18
C TRP A 71 14.26 5.28 12.70
N THR A 72 15.40 4.60 12.76
CA THR A 72 16.70 5.18 12.40
C THR A 72 16.85 5.38 10.89
N SER A 73 16.19 4.56 10.05
CA SER A 73 16.18 4.75 8.60
C SER A 73 15.57 6.10 8.17
N ALA A 74 14.65 6.65 8.97
CA ALA A 74 14.07 7.97 8.78
C ALA A 74 14.79 9.07 9.58
N GLY A 75 15.99 8.80 10.11
CA GLY A 75 16.78 9.75 10.90
C GLY A 75 16.23 10.04 12.30
N GLY A 76 15.45 9.12 12.86
CA GLY A 76 14.98 9.21 14.25
C GLY A 76 16.11 9.00 15.26
N ASP A 77 16.04 9.70 16.39
CA ASP A 77 16.99 9.56 17.49
C ASP A 77 16.72 8.26 18.27
N LYS A 78 17.73 7.39 18.41
CA LYS A 78 17.62 6.12 19.14
C LYS A 78 17.16 6.31 20.59
N ALA A 79 17.47 7.45 21.22
CA ALA A 79 17.04 7.72 22.60
C ALA A 79 15.50 7.69 22.76
N ALA A 80 14.74 8.02 21.72
CA ALA A 80 13.28 7.99 21.74
C ALA A 80 12.72 6.57 21.91
N LEU A 81 13.46 5.53 21.49
CA LEU A 81 13.04 4.13 21.56
C LEU A 81 12.89 3.62 22.99
N ALA A 82 13.59 4.23 23.96
CA ALA A 82 13.49 3.87 25.38
C ALA A 82 12.09 4.05 25.96
N ARG A 83 11.21 4.79 25.27
CA ARG A 83 9.81 5.06 25.66
C ARG A 83 8.81 4.16 24.96
N VAL A 84 9.26 3.22 24.13
CA VAL A 84 8.40 2.29 23.41
C VAL A 84 8.36 0.96 24.15
N ARG A 85 7.14 0.51 24.49
CA ARG A 85 6.88 -0.81 25.04
C ARG A 85 6.10 -1.65 24.04
N LEU A 86 6.74 -2.67 23.50
CA LEU A 86 6.13 -3.69 22.63
C LEU A 86 5.82 -4.94 23.48
N THR A 87 4.57 -5.41 23.48
CA THR A 87 4.17 -6.65 24.19
C THR A 87 3.55 -7.67 23.25
N GLY A 88 3.46 -8.92 23.71
CA GLY A 88 3.02 -10.05 22.91
C GLY A 88 4.17 -10.70 22.15
N GLU A 89 3.94 -11.92 21.70
CA GLU A 89 4.95 -12.78 21.06
C GLU A 89 4.40 -13.35 19.75
N GLU A 90 5.27 -13.59 18.78
CA GLU A 90 4.87 -14.26 17.54
C GLU A 90 4.84 -15.78 17.73
N PRO A 91 4.01 -16.50 16.97
CA PRO A 91 2.99 -16.03 16.02
C PRO A 91 1.65 -15.64 16.71
N GLN A 92 0.86 -14.78 16.05
CA GLN A 92 -0.50 -14.41 16.50
C GLN A 92 -1.61 -14.80 15.51
N ILE A 93 -1.24 -15.19 14.28
CA ILE A 93 -2.14 -15.58 13.18
C ILE A 93 -1.45 -16.62 12.29
N PRO A 94 -2.20 -17.49 11.58
CA PRO A 94 -1.65 -18.58 10.78
C PRO A 94 -0.89 -18.04 9.57
N SER A 95 0.44 -17.96 9.69
CA SER A 95 1.34 -17.56 8.62
C SER A 95 2.73 -18.11 8.90
N SER A 96 3.41 -18.54 7.85
CA SER A 96 4.84 -18.84 7.93
C SER A 96 5.72 -17.58 7.87
N PHE A 97 5.13 -16.39 7.69
CA PHE A 97 5.82 -15.11 7.73
C PHE A 97 5.53 -14.36 9.03
N ARG A 98 6.44 -13.45 9.38
CA ARG A 98 6.36 -12.60 10.58
C ARG A 98 5.40 -11.42 10.39
N VAL A 99 4.15 -11.74 10.07
CA VAL A 99 3.08 -10.77 9.76
C VAL A 99 2.73 -9.95 11.01
N ALA A 100 2.78 -10.56 12.19
CA ALA A 100 2.40 -9.93 13.45
C ALA A 100 3.41 -8.85 13.89
N VAL A 101 4.72 -9.14 13.85
CA VAL A 101 5.74 -8.11 14.14
C VAL A 101 5.76 -7.00 13.09
N ALA A 102 5.48 -7.31 11.82
CA ALA A 102 5.41 -6.29 10.78
C ALA A 102 4.31 -5.27 11.04
N GLY A 103 3.13 -5.73 11.44
CA GLY A 103 2.04 -4.87 11.89
C GLY A 103 2.42 -4.06 13.13
N GLN A 104 2.88 -4.74 14.20
CA GLN A 104 3.24 -4.09 15.46
C GLN A 104 4.30 -3.00 15.31
N THR A 105 5.39 -3.28 14.61
CA THR A 105 6.55 -2.37 14.51
C THR A 105 6.29 -1.17 13.63
N THR A 106 5.51 -1.32 12.56
CA THR A 106 5.12 -0.18 11.69
C THR A 106 4.12 0.73 12.39
N ILE A 107 3.17 0.17 13.16
CA ILE A 107 2.27 0.94 14.03
C ILE A 107 3.05 1.67 15.12
N ALA A 108 4.00 0.98 15.77
CA ALA A 108 4.86 1.58 16.79
C ALA A 108 5.71 2.72 16.25
N ALA A 109 6.25 2.60 15.04
CA ALA A 109 7.00 3.69 14.39
C ALA A 109 6.12 4.93 14.17
N ALA A 110 4.88 4.75 13.70
CA ALA A 110 3.93 5.85 13.54
C ALA A 110 3.56 6.47 14.90
N GLY A 111 3.25 5.65 15.91
CA GLY A 111 2.94 6.11 17.27
C GLY A 111 4.10 6.87 17.92
N LEU A 112 5.34 6.39 17.74
CA LEU A 112 6.55 7.07 18.22
C LEU A 112 6.79 8.41 17.52
N ALA A 113 6.56 8.49 16.20
CA ALA A 113 6.64 9.77 15.49
C ALA A 113 5.59 10.77 16.00
N ALA A 114 4.37 10.34 16.30
CA ALA A 114 3.37 11.20 16.93
C ALA A 114 3.82 11.65 18.33
N ALA A 115 4.35 10.75 19.16
CA ALA A 115 4.88 11.09 20.48
C ALA A 115 6.04 12.10 20.42
N GLU A 116 6.97 11.94 19.48
CA GLU A 116 8.09 12.86 19.27
C GLU A 116 7.63 14.23 18.74
N ILE A 117 6.57 14.28 17.92
CA ILE A 117 5.97 15.56 17.53
C ILE A 117 5.41 16.30 18.74
N THR A 118 4.74 15.62 19.68
CA THR A 118 4.34 16.25 20.95
C THR A 118 5.54 16.82 21.69
N ARG A 119 6.62 16.05 21.83
CA ARG A 119 7.86 16.54 22.47
C ARG A 119 8.44 17.77 21.76
N LEU A 120 8.42 17.80 20.43
CA LEU A 120 8.88 18.96 19.65
C LEU A 120 7.96 20.19 19.80
N ARG A 121 6.68 19.99 20.09
CA ARG A 121 5.68 21.06 20.23
C ARG A 121 5.63 21.64 21.64
N SER A 122 5.58 20.80 22.67
CA SER A 122 5.34 21.19 24.05
C SER A 122 6.52 20.94 24.98
N GLY A 123 7.58 20.26 24.52
CA GLY A 123 8.64 19.74 25.38
C GLY A 123 8.25 18.49 26.18
N GLU A 124 6.97 18.10 26.15
CA GLU A 124 6.48 16.97 26.92
C GLU A 124 6.77 15.65 26.23
N VAL A 125 7.32 14.72 26.99
CA VAL A 125 7.57 13.35 26.58
C VAL A 125 6.41 12.45 26.97
N GLN A 126 6.20 11.38 26.21
CA GLN A 126 5.19 10.37 26.53
C GLN A 126 5.65 8.99 26.10
N ASP A 127 5.03 7.97 26.70
CA ASP A 127 5.32 6.57 26.40
C ASP A 127 4.38 6.07 25.31
N VAL A 128 4.89 5.16 24.49
CA VAL A 128 4.15 4.50 23.41
C VAL A 128 4.08 3.02 23.71
N HIS A 129 2.86 2.48 23.69
CA HIS A 129 2.63 1.06 23.89
C HIS A 129 1.89 0.45 22.70
N VAL A 130 2.38 -0.67 22.19
CA VAL A 130 1.72 -1.43 21.12
C VAL A 130 1.70 -2.90 21.48
N ASP A 131 0.50 -3.43 21.74
CA ASP A 131 0.28 -4.86 21.91
C ASP A 131 0.21 -5.56 20.55
N MET A 132 0.95 -6.67 20.40
CA MET A 132 1.05 -7.38 19.12
C MET A 132 -0.28 -7.96 18.67
N ARG A 133 -1.09 -8.48 19.60
CA ARG A 133 -2.39 -9.08 19.27
C ARG A 133 -3.39 -8.01 18.82
N HIS A 134 -3.37 -6.84 19.46
CA HIS A 134 -4.15 -5.68 19.05
C HIS A 134 -3.70 -5.15 17.68
N ALA A 135 -2.39 -5.02 17.44
CA ALA A 135 -1.85 -4.60 16.14
C ALA A 135 -2.30 -5.53 15.01
N VAL A 136 -2.26 -6.84 15.23
CA VAL A 136 -2.76 -7.85 14.29
C VAL A 136 -4.25 -7.70 14.01
N ALA A 137 -5.07 -7.43 15.04
CA ALA A 137 -6.48 -7.16 14.86
C ALA A 137 -6.72 -5.89 14.02
N GLU A 138 -5.92 -4.84 14.21
CA GLU A 138 -6.01 -3.60 13.44
C GLU A 138 -5.57 -3.77 11.97
N CYS A 139 -4.56 -4.61 11.71
CA CYS A 139 -4.12 -4.99 10.36
C CYS A 139 -5.10 -5.92 9.60
N ARG A 140 -6.20 -6.31 10.23
CA ARG A 140 -7.31 -7.09 9.65
C ARG A 140 -8.66 -6.50 10.06
N SER A 141 -8.71 -5.19 10.29
CA SER A 141 -9.88 -4.49 10.88
C SER A 141 -11.17 -4.71 10.10
N GLU A 142 -11.07 -4.94 8.78
CA GLU A 142 -12.21 -5.21 7.91
C GLU A 142 -12.98 -6.49 8.30
N ARG A 143 -12.33 -7.47 8.92
CA ARG A 143 -12.97 -8.72 9.36
C ARG A 143 -13.83 -8.55 10.62
N TYR A 144 -13.49 -7.58 11.44
CA TYR A 144 -14.13 -7.32 12.74
C TYR A 144 -15.11 -6.15 12.69
N LEU A 145 -15.13 -5.41 11.58
CA LEU A 145 -16.07 -4.33 11.33
C LEU A 145 -17.52 -4.82 11.43
N ARG A 146 -18.37 -4.09 12.14
CA ARG A 146 -19.83 -4.26 12.08
C ARG A 146 -20.51 -2.91 11.87
N LEU A 147 -21.53 -2.91 11.03
CA LEU A 147 -22.44 -1.79 10.83
C LEU A 147 -23.82 -2.22 11.29
N ASP A 148 -24.36 -1.54 12.30
CA ASP A 148 -25.62 -1.92 12.96
C ASP A 148 -25.65 -3.43 13.30
N ASP A 149 -24.56 -3.89 13.93
CA ASP A 149 -24.28 -5.29 14.31
C ASP A 149 -24.19 -6.31 13.17
N LYS A 150 -24.29 -5.86 11.92
CA LYS A 150 -24.14 -6.73 10.75
C LYS A 150 -22.71 -6.66 10.21
N PRO A 151 -22.13 -7.79 9.76
CA PRO A 151 -20.88 -7.75 9.03
C PRO A 151 -21.05 -6.94 7.74
N PRO A 152 -19.98 -6.32 7.22
CA PRO A 152 -20.04 -5.70 5.90
C PRO A 152 -20.45 -6.74 4.84
N PRO A 153 -21.25 -6.37 3.83
CA PRO A 153 -21.57 -7.28 2.74
C PRO A 153 -20.28 -7.69 2.05
N PRO A 154 -20.13 -8.95 1.62
CA PRO A 154 -19.01 -9.31 0.78
C PRO A 154 -19.13 -8.53 -0.53
N ALA A 155 -18.09 -7.82 -0.95
CA ALA A 155 -17.84 -7.78 -2.38
C ALA A 155 -16.45 -8.29 -2.69
N ARG A 156 -16.47 -9.42 -3.37
CA ARG A 156 -15.53 -9.73 -4.39
C ARG A 156 -16.32 -9.88 -5.68
N ASP A 157 -15.78 -9.37 -6.77
CA ASP A 157 -16.33 -9.65 -8.08
C ASP A 157 -16.30 -11.17 -8.35
N ALA A 158 -17.25 -11.67 -9.14
CA ALA A 158 -17.42 -13.12 -9.35
C ALA A 158 -16.19 -13.80 -9.97
N ILE A 159 -15.35 -13.04 -10.67
CA ILE A 159 -14.12 -13.55 -11.29
C ILE A 159 -12.84 -13.06 -10.60
N ALA A 160 -12.95 -12.45 -9.42
CA ALA A 160 -11.78 -12.10 -8.62
C ALA A 160 -11.20 -13.36 -7.97
N GLY A 161 -9.87 -13.50 -8.01
CA GLY A 161 -9.18 -14.60 -7.34
C GLY A 161 -8.19 -15.34 -8.22
N VAL A 162 -7.92 -16.59 -7.86
CA VAL A 162 -6.86 -17.42 -8.44
C VAL A 162 -7.41 -18.37 -9.48
N TYR A 163 -6.62 -18.57 -10.54
CA TYR A 163 -6.89 -19.46 -11.67
C TYR A 163 -5.64 -20.20 -12.11
N SER A 164 -5.82 -21.45 -12.54
CA SER A 164 -4.77 -22.21 -13.22
C SER A 164 -4.65 -21.78 -14.68
N THR A 165 -3.46 -21.93 -15.25
CA THR A 165 -3.14 -21.63 -16.64
C THR A 165 -2.64 -22.88 -17.37
N GLY A 166 -2.64 -22.84 -18.71
CA GLY A 166 -2.38 -24.02 -19.56
C GLY A 166 -0.98 -24.61 -19.39
N ASP A 167 -0.02 -23.83 -18.89
CA ASP A 167 1.34 -24.24 -18.57
C ASP A 167 1.51 -24.73 -17.12
N GLY A 168 0.41 -25.02 -16.42
CA GLY A 168 0.43 -25.54 -15.05
C GLY A 168 0.78 -24.49 -13.99
N ARG A 169 0.76 -23.20 -14.34
CA ARG A 169 1.00 -22.09 -13.40
C ARG A 169 -0.30 -21.49 -12.90
N PHE A 170 -0.19 -20.56 -11.95
CA PHE A 170 -1.33 -19.84 -11.39
C PHE A 170 -1.24 -18.34 -11.64
N VAL A 171 -2.36 -17.72 -11.98
CA VAL A 171 -2.50 -16.26 -12.03
C VAL A 171 -3.57 -15.81 -11.04
N ARG A 172 -3.41 -14.60 -10.51
CA ARG A 172 -4.42 -13.91 -9.71
C ARG A 172 -5.01 -12.76 -10.50
N CYS A 173 -6.33 -12.74 -10.62
CA CYS A 173 -7.10 -11.66 -11.24
C CYS A 173 -7.69 -10.77 -10.15
N HIS A 174 -7.44 -9.46 -10.23
CA HIS A 174 -8.09 -8.46 -9.36
C HIS A 174 -9.17 -7.71 -10.14
N THR A 175 -10.43 -8.13 -9.99
CA THR A 175 -11.56 -7.64 -10.80
C THR A 175 -12.64 -6.92 -10.00
N ASP A 176 -12.37 -6.56 -8.74
CA ASP A 176 -13.32 -5.84 -7.86
C ASP A 176 -13.72 -4.44 -8.37
N PHE A 177 -13.07 -3.97 -9.45
CA PHE A 177 -13.50 -2.79 -10.20
C PHE A 177 -13.99 -3.21 -11.60
N PRO A 178 -15.18 -2.74 -12.04
CA PRO A 178 -15.76 -3.17 -13.32
C PRO A 178 -14.81 -3.02 -14.51
N HIS A 179 -14.10 -1.90 -14.62
CA HIS A 179 -13.15 -1.70 -15.72
C HIS A 179 -11.93 -2.64 -15.69
N HIS A 180 -11.56 -3.20 -14.54
CA HIS A 180 -10.53 -4.25 -14.47
C HIS A 180 -11.08 -5.61 -14.91
N ARG A 181 -12.29 -5.95 -14.46
CA ARG A 181 -13.03 -7.14 -14.91
C ARG A 181 -13.20 -7.13 -16.43
N ASP A 182 -13.69 -6.03 -16.98
CA ASP A 182 -13.97 -5.88 -18.40
C ASP A 182 -12.68 -5.98 -19.24
N ALA A 183 -11.56 -5.46 -18.72
CA ALA A 183 -10.24 -5.62 -19.36
C ALA A 183 -9.78 -7.08 -19.39
N VAL A 184 -9.95 -7.83 -18.29
CA VAL A 184 -9.64 -9.27 -18.23
C VAL A 184 -10.52 -10.07 -19.19
N CYS A 185 -11.83 -9.87 -19.15
CA CYS A 185 -12.78 -10.55 -20.05
C CYS A 185 -12.51 -10.24 -21.53
N LYS A 186 -12.12 -9.01 -21.85
CA LYS A 186 -11.73 -8.60 -23.21
C LYS A 186 -10.50 -9.36 -23.71
N VAL A 187 -9.47 -9.54 -22.87
CA VAL A 187 -8.26 -10.29 -23.25
C VAL A 187 -8.55 -11.78 -23.40
N LEU A 188 -9.36 -12.34 -22.51
CA LEU A 188 -9.76 -13.74 -22.55
C LEU A 188 -10.83 -14.07 -23.61
N ALA A 189 -11.48 -13.04 -24.16
CA ALA A 189 -12.63 -13.15 -25.05
C ALA A 189 -13.73 -14.06 -24.45
N CYS A 190 -14.07 -13.84 -23.18
CA CYS A 190 -15.08 -14.60 -22.46
C CYS A 190 -15.98 -13.71 -21.60
N GLU A 191 -17.12 -14.24 -21.17
CA GLU A 191 -17.97 -13.57 -20.19
C GLU A 191 -17.38 -13.64 -18.78
N ALA A 192 -17.85 -12.76 -17.89
CA ALA A 192 -17.39 -12.64 -16.51
C ALA A 192 -17.96 -13.75 -15.60
N GLU A 193 -17.72 -15.00 -15.96
CA GLU A 193 -18.08 -16.19 -15.20
C GLU A 193 -16.80 -16.98 -14.86
N ARG A 194 -16.71 -17.50 -13.63
CA ARG A 194 -15.49 -18.13 -13.12
C ARG A 194 -15.07 -19.32 -13.99
N GLU A 195 -16.03 -20.13 -14.43
CA GLU A 195 -15.84 -21.30 -15.26
C GLU A 195 -15.34 -20.93 -16.65
N LYS A 196 -15.93 -19.89 -17.27
CA LYS A 196 -15.53 -19.40 -18.60
C LYS A 196 -14.13 -18.79 -18.57
N VAL A 197 -13.81 -18.01 -17.52
CA VAL A 197 -12.47 -17.46 -17.29
C VAL A 197 -11.44 -18.58 -17.10
N GLN A 198 -11.76 -19.58 -16.27
CA GLN A 198 -10.88 -20.74 -16.07
C GLN A 198 -10.64 -21.50 -17.39
N ALA A 199 -11.69 -21.77 -18.17
CA ALA A 199 -11.57 -22.46 -19.45
C ALA A 199 -10.72 -21.68 -20.48
N ALA A 200 -10.86 -20.35 -20.51
CA ALA A 200 -10.04 -19.49 -21.37
C ALA A 200 -8.57 -19.51 -20.93
N LEU A 201 -8.29 -19.41 -19.64
CA LEU A 201 -6.93 -19.39 -19.08
C LEU A 201 -6.15 -20.68 -19.31
N MET A 202 -6.83 -21.83 -19.46
CA MET A 202 -6.18 -23.09 -19.85
C MET A 202 -5.53 -23.04 -21.24
N ARG A 203 -5.81 -22.01 -22.06
CA ARG A 203 -5.20 -21.80 -23.38
C ARG A 203 -4.03 -20.81 -23.36
N TRP A 204 -3.72 -20.24 -22.19
CA TRP A 204 -2.67 -19.25 -22.02
C TRP A 204 -1.49 -19.83 -21.24
N LYS A 205 -0.28 -19.35 -21.55
CA LYS A 205 0.81 -19.37 -20.58
C LYS A 205 0.61 -18.23 -19.58
N GLY A 206 0.91 -18.47 -18.31
CA GLY A 206 0.62 -17.50 -17.25
C GLY A 206 1.27 -16.12 -17.46
N GLU A 207 2.53 -16.09 -17.90
CA GLU A 207 3.27 -14.83 -18.14
C GLU A 207 2.76 -14.05 -19.36
N ASP A 208 2.40 -14.76 -20.43
CA ASP A 208 1.83 -14.15 -21.63
C ASP A 208 0.48 -13.49 -21.29
N PHE A 209 -0.34 -14.15 -20.47
CA PHE A 209 -1.60 -13.59 -20.01
C PHE A 209 -1.40 -12.39 -19.08
N GLU A 210 -0.50 -12.48 -18.09
CA GLU A 210 -0.18 -11.34 -17.21
C GLU A 210 0.22 -10.10 -18.04
N THR A 211 1.08 -10.30 -19.04
CA THR A 211 1.56 -9.23 -19.93
C THR A 211 0.43 -8.65 -20.78
N ALA A 212 -0.40 -9.49 -21.40
CA ALA A 212 -1.52 -9.06 -22.22
C ALA A 212 -2.60 -8.34 -21.39
N ALA A 213 -2.95 -8.86 -20.22
CA ALA A 213 -3.88 -8.25 -19.29
C ALA A 213 -3.40 -6.88 -18.84
N TYR A 214 -2.12 -6.75 -18.47
CA TYR A 214 -1.51 -5.47 -18.11
C TYR A 214 -1.60 -4.45 -19.25
N ALA A 215 -1.25 -4.84 -20.48
CA ALA A 215 -1.33 -3.97 -21.66
C ALA A 215 -2.76 -3.49 -21.95
N ALA A 216 -3.76 -4.31 -21.64
CA ALA A 216 -5.17 -3.97 -21.75
C ALA A 216 -5.72 -3.12 -20.57
N GLY A 217 -4.87 -2.79 -19.59
CA GLY A 217 -5.26 -2.06 -18.38
C GLY A 217 -5.91 -2.91 -17.29
N GLY A 218 -5.90 -4.24 -17.46
CA GLY A 218 -6.25 -5.21 -16.44
C GLY A 218 -5.20 -5.29 -15.35
N VAL A 219 -5.59 -5.89 -14.22
CA VAL A 219 -4.75 -5.97 -13.02
C VAL A 219 -4.67 -7.43 -12.60
N VAL A 220 -3.60 -8.08 -13.09
CA VAL A 220 -3.34 -9.52 -12.98
C VAL A 220 -1.89 -9.71 -12.55
N ALA A 221 -1.63 -10.73 -11.74
CA ALA A 221 -0.28 -11.15 -11.39
C ALA A 221 -0.11 -12.66 -11.57
N LEU A 222 0.99 -13.05 -12.20
CA LEU A 222 1.48 -14.42 -12.24
C LEU A 222 2.06 -14.78 -10.87
N MET A 223 1.69 -15.94 -10.35
CA MET A 223 2.31 -16.49 -9.15
C MET A 223 3.74 -16.91 -9.49
N ARG A 224 4.68 -16.28 -8.78
CA ARG A 224 6.11 -16.59 -8.85
C ARG A 224 6.56 -17.14 -7.51
N SER A 225 7.56 -18.00 -7.53
CA SER A 225 8.40 -18.25 -6.37
C SER A 225 9.26 -17.01 -6.08
N HIS A 226 9.80 -16.93 -4.86
CA HIS A 226 10.69 -15.82 -4.51
C HIS A 226 11.98 -15.81 -5.33
N ASP A 227 12.51 -16.98 -5.70
CA ASP A 227 13.69 -17.08 -6.56
C ASP A 227 13.41 -16.51 -7.95
N GLU A 228 12.25 -16.85 -8.55
CA GLU A 228 11.82 -16.28 -9.84
C GLU A 228 11.64 -14.76 -9.75
N TRP A 229 11.00 -14.26 -8.68
CA TRP A 229 10.85 -12.83 -8.44
C TRP A 229 12.20 -12.12 -8.33
N SER A 230 13.10 -12.65 -7.51
CA SER A 230 14.41 -12.05 -7.22
C SER A 230 15.34 -12.01 -8.42
N ALA A 231 15.09 -12.87 -9.42
CA ALA A 231 15.80 -12.85 -10.70
C ALA A 231 15.31 -11.75 -11.66
N LEU A 232 14.17 -11.11 -11.39
CA LEU A 232 13.64 -10.05 -12.26
C LEU A 232 14.41 -8.73 -12.10
N PRO A 233 14.60 -7.95 -13.18
CA PRO A 233 15.20 -6.62 -13.09
C PRO A 233 14.49 -5.68 -12.13
N GLN A 234 13.17 -5.88 -11.93
CA GLN A 234 12.40 -5.09 -10.97
C GLN A 234 12.85 -5.34 -9.52
N ALA A 235 13.10 -6.60 -9.15
CA ALA A 235 13.54 -6.93 -7.80
C ALA A 235 14.92 -6.35 -7.51
N CYS A 236 15.84 -6.38 -8.49
CA CYS A 236 17.15 -5.72 -8.38
C CYS A 236 17.01 -4.21 -8.17
N ALA A 237 16.14 -3.54 -8.94
CA ALA A 237 15.91 -2.11 -8.80
C ALA A 237 15.33 -1.74 -7.42
N LEU A 238 14.44 -2.57 -6.87
CA LEU A 238 13.89 -2.40 -5.53
C LEU A 238 14.93 -2.60 -4.43
N ALA A 239 15.87 -3.53 -4.58
CA ALA A 239 16.90 -3.80 -3.58
C ALA A 239 17.83 -2.60 -3.30
N GLU A 240 17.95 -1.68 -4.25
CA GLU A 240 18.71 -0.42 -4.11
C GLU A 240 17.92 0.70 -3.40
N LEU A 241 16.62 0.52 -3.19
CA LEU A 241 15.77 1.50 -2.51
C LEU A 241 15.68 1.22 -1.01
N PRO A 242 15.59 2.26 -0.15
CA PRO A 242 15.29 2.08 1.26
C PRO A 242 13.81 1.71 1.45
N LEU A 243 13.45 1.22 2.65
CA LEU A 243 12.05 0.95 3.01
C LEU A 243 11.16 2.20 2.86
N ILE A 244 11.70 3.36 3.24
CA ILE A 244 11.08 4.68 3.09
C ILE A 244 12.14 5.63 2.58
N SER A 245 11.84 6.40 1.53
CA SER A 245 12.67 7.54 1.10
C SER A 245 12.05 8.83 1.60
N ILE A 246 12.86 9.74 2.17
CA ILE A 246 12.44 11.09 2.58
C ILE A 246 13.45 12.08 2.01
N GLU A 247 13.06 12.79 0.95
CA GLU A 247 13.95 13.63 0.14
C GLU A 247 13.46 15.07 0.08
N LYS A 248 14.38 16.03 0.10
CA LYS A 248 14.04 17.45 -0.08
C LYS A 248 13.80 17.71 -1.57
N ILE A 249 12.67 18.31 -1.92
CA ILE A 249 12.24 18.59 -3.31
C ILE A 249 12.06 20.07 -3.61
N GLY A 250 12.29 20.95 -2.63
CA GLY A 250 12.20 22.39 -2.82
C GLY A 250 12.69 23.15 -1.59
N GLU A 251 13.10 24.40 -1.79
CA GLU A 251 13.47 25.31 -0.72
C GLU A 251 12.23 26.00 -0.14
N ALA A 252 12.20 26.14 1.18
CA ALA A 252 11.17 26.87 1.92
C ALA A 252 11.69 27.16 3.33
N PRO A 253 11.24 28.24 3.98
CA PRO A 253 11.55 28.44 5.40
C PRO A 253 10.93 27.33 6.27
N PRO A 254 11.50 27.05 7.45
CA PRO A 254 10.84 26.22 8.46
C PRO A 254 9.42 26.73 8.77
N LYS A 255 8.43 25.83 8.82
CA LYS A 255 7.07 26.18 9.24
C LYS A 255 6.88 25.76 10.71
N PRO A 256 6.55 26.71 11.61
CA PRO A 256 6.29 26.37 13.00
C PRO A 256 5.12 25.39 13.11
N TRP A 257 5.04 24.71 14.23
CA TRP A 257 3.87 23.90 14.55
C TRP A 257 2.68 24.82 14.84
N PRO A 258 1.48 24.52 14.33
CA PRO A 258 0.26 25.17 14.79
C PRO A 258 0.06 25.01 16.30
N GLU A 259 -0.81 25.81 16.91
CA GLU A 259 -1.28 25.55 18.27
C GLU A 259 -2.16 24.28 18.30
N GLY A 260 -2.28 23.66 19.47
CA GLY A 260 -3.14 22.49 19.68
C GLY A 260 -2.60 21.48 20.69
N ASP A 261 -3.50 20.67 21.23
CA ASP A 261 -3.29 19.73 22.34
C ASP A 261 -3.00 18.28 21.90
N ARG A 262 -2.96 18.04 20.58
CA ARG A 262 -2.69 16.71 19.98
C ARG A 262 -1.48 16.79 19.05
N PRO A 263 -0.78 15.65 18.82
CA PRO A 263 0.45 15.64 18.01
C PRO A 263 0.30 16.38 16.68
N LEU A 264 -0.78 16.11 15.95
CA LEU A 264 -1.02 16.65 14.62
C LEU A 264 -2.13 17.71 14.59
N ALA A 265 -2.55 18.23 15.76
CA ALA A 265 -3.55 19.30 15.83
C ALA A 265 -3.12 20.51 14.97
N GLY A 266 -4.09 21.04 14.23
CA GLY A 266 -3.93 22.17 13.32
C GLY A 266 -3.27 21.85 11.96
N LEU A 267 -2.79 20.62 11.73
CA LEU A 267 -2.25 20.21 10.44
C LEU A 267 -3.36 19.81 9.48
N ARG A 268 -3.23 20.22 8.21
CA ARG A 268 -4.15 19.85 7.13
C ARG A 268 -3.51 18.80 6.23
N VAL A 269 -4.22 17.68 6.03
CA VAL A 269 -3.78 16.56 5.19
C VAL A 269 -4.76 16.37 4.05
N LEU A 270 -4.29 16.51 2.81
CA LEU A 270 -5.08 16.28 1.62
C LEU A 270 -4.74 14.91 1.04
N ASP A 271 -5.69 13.98 1.12
CA ASP A 271 -5.48 12.57 0.77
C ASP A 271 -6.26 12.19 -0.48
N LEU A 272 -5.55 11.80 -1.53
CA LEU A 272 -6.09 11.33 -2.82
C LEU A 272 -5.92 9.81 -2.99
N SER A 273 -5.48 9.12 -1.94
CA SER A 273 -5.30 7.68 -1.97
C SER A 273 -6.64 6.93 -1.91
N ARG A 274 -6.60 5.63 -2.25
CA ARG A 274 -7.77 4.76 -2.33
C ARG A 274 -7.42 3.38 -1.77
N VAL A 275 -8.45 2.58 -1.53
CA VAL A 275 -8.34 1.16 -1.10
C VAL A 275 -7.85 1.03 0.35
N ILE A 276 -6.63 0.56 0.64
CA ILE A 276 -6.20 0.26 2.03
C ILE A 276 -5.01 1.11 2.47
N ALA A 277 -3.82 0.95 1.88
CA ALA A 277 -2.59 1.56 2.43
C ALA A 277 -2.68 3.07 2.68
N GLY A 278 -3.04 3.84 1.66
CA GLY A 278 -3.18 5.29 1.83
C GLY A 278 -4.32 5.68 2.78
N PRO A 279 -5.53 5.10 2.67
CA PRO A 279 -6.59 5.37 3.64
C PRO A 279 -6.27 4.98 5.09
N VAL A 280 -5.44 3.95 5.32
CA VAL A 280 -4.86 3.60 6.63
C VAL A 280 -3.95 4.73 7.10
N ALA A 281 -3.05 5.23 6.24
CA ALA A 281 -2.20 6.37 6.57
C ALA A 281 -3.02 7.61 6.97
N GLY A 282 -4.05 7.95 6.18
CA GLY A 282 -4.97 9.05 6.47
C GLY A 282 -5.72 8.84 7.78
N ARG A 283 -6.18 7.62 8.07
CA ARG A 283 -6.83 7.28 9.36
C ARG A 283 -5.86 7.48 10.52
N THR A 284 -4.62 7.01 10.41
CA THR A 284 -3.59 7.19 11.45
C THR A 284 -3.29 8.66 11.72
N LEU A 285 -3.13 9.48 10.67
CA LEU A 285 -2.90 10.92 10.84
C LEU A 285 -4.11 11.61 11.51
N ALA A 286 -5.34 11.24 11.14
CA ALA A 286 -6.55 11.75 11.79
C ALA A 286 -6.65 11.32 13.27
N ALA A 287 -6.26 10.07 13.59
CA ALA A 287 -6.24 9.53 14.95
C ALA A 287 -5.34 10.35 15.90
N HIS A 288 -4.29 10.97 15.35
CA HIS A 288 -3.37 11.86 16.08
C HIS A 288 -3.69 13.36 15.94
N GLY A 289 -4.82 13.72 15.33
CA GLY A 289 -5.40 15.05 15.39
C GLY A 289 -5.28 15.90 14.12
N ALA A 290 -4.82 15.33 13.01
CA ALA A 290 -4.79 16.07 11.75
C ALA A 290 -6.19 16.23 11.14
N ASP A 291 -6.44 17.36 10.49
CA ASP A 291 -7.60 17.55 9.62
C ASP A 291 -7.34 16.88 8.28
N VAL A 292 -7.84 15.67 8.13
CA VAL A 292 -7.67 14.88 6.90
C VAL A 292 -8.88 15.04 5.99
N LEU A 293 -8.67 15.55 4.78
CA LEU A 293 -9.67 15.64 3.72
C LEU A 293 -9.36 14.60 2.63
N LEU A 294 -10.17 13.54 2.58
CA LEU A 294 -10.15 12.54 1.53
C LEU A 294 -10.88 13.07 0.29
N VAL A 295 -10.17 13.16 -0.83
CA VAL A 295 -10.72 13.57 -2.12
C VAL A 295 -10.85 12.36 -3.04
N SER A 296 -12.06 12.14 -3.55
CA SER A 296 -12.32 11.18 -4.64
C SER A 296 -12.82 11.91 -5.88
N GLY A 297 -12.75 11.24 -7.04
CA GLY A 297 -13.53 11.63 -8.22
C GLY A 297 -14.97 11.13 -8.09
N PRO A 298 -15.97 11.86 -8.62
CA PRO A 298 -17.38 11.48 -8.52
C PRO A 298 -17.71 10.15 -9.23
N GLU A 299 -16.99 9.84 -10.31
CA GLU A 299 -17.18 8.62 -11.10
C GLU A 299 -16.20 7.49 -10.72
N LEU A 300 -15.32 7.71 -9.72
CA LEU A 300 -14.36 6.69 -9.32
C LEU A 300 -15.04 5.65 -8.42
N PRO A 301 -14.97 4.35 -8.75
CA PRO A 301 -15.59 3.33 -7.94
C PRO A 301 -14.90 3.21 -6.58
N ALA A 302 -15.67 2.99 -5.52
CA ALA A 302 -15.14 2.74 -4.18
C ALA A 302 -15.56 1.35 -3.70
N ILE A 303 -14.78 0.77 -2.79
CA ILE A 303 -15.14 -0.46 -2.08
C ILE A 303 -15.77 -0.02 -0.75
N PRO A 304 -17.11 -0.11 -0.57
CA PRO A 304 -17.81 0.57 0.51
C PRO A 304 -17.26 0.30 1.91
N TRP A 305 -16.99 -0.95 2.28
CA TRP A 305 -16.51 -1.30 3.64
C TRP A 305 -15.08 -0.82 3.90
N LEU A 306 -14.23 -0.72 2.88
CA LEU A 306 -12.92 -0.08 3.06
C LEU A 306 -13.07 1.41 3.35
N THR A 307 -13.99 2.09 2.65
CA THR A 307 -14.34 3.48 2.95
C THR A 307 -14.90 3.64 4.37
N ILE A 308 -15.76 2.72 4.82
CA ILE A 308 -16.34 2.76 6.16
C ILE A 308 -15.25 2.56 7.23
N ASP A 309 -14.45 1.49 7.13
CA ASP A 309 -13.43 1.16 8.14
C ASP A 309 -12.33 2.23 8.23
N THR A 310 -11.85 2.71 7.08
CA THR A 310 -10.76 3.69 7.03
C THR A 310 -11.23 5.14 7.07
N GLY A 311 -12.54 5.40 7.01
CA GLY A 311 -13.13 6.74 6.96
C GLY A 311 -13.14 7.49 8.29
N ARG A 312 -12.93 6.80 9.41
CA ARG A 312 -12.98 7.37 10.77
C ARG A 312 -11.97 8.52 10.93
N GLY A 313 -12.44 9.63 11.49
CA GLY A 313 -11.66 10.85 11.71
C GLY A 313 -11.49 11.76 10.49
N LYS A 314 -11.96 11.37 9.30
CA LYS A 314 -11.70 12.10 8.05
C LYS A 314 -12.93 12.86 7.54
N LEU A 315 -12.67 13.96 6.86
CA LEU A 315 -13.61 14.59 5.93
C LEU A 315 -13.51 13.91 4.56
N THR A 316 -14.58 13.99 3.78
CA THR A 316 -14.69 13.33 2.46
C THR A 316 -15.36 14.27 1.46
N THR A 317 -14.78 14.43 0.28
CA THR A 317 -15.33 15.30 -0.76
C THR A 317 -15.09 14.75 -2.16
N PHE A 318 -15.81 15.29 -3.14
CA PHE A 318 -15.59 15.00 -4.56
C PHE A 318 -14.96 16.18 -5.27
N ILE A 319 -13.92 15.92 -6.05
CA ILE A 319 -13.33 16.90 -6.98
C ILE A 319 -13.08 16.21 -8.33
N GLU A 320 -13.64 16.76 -9.40
CA GLU A 320 -13.46 16.26 -10.77
C GLU A 320 -12.18 16.84 -11.40
N LEU A 321 -11.06 16.14 -11.23
CA LEU A 321 -9.73 16.60 -11.68
C LEU A 321 -9.55 16.63 -13.20
N LYS A 322 -10.45 16.06 -14.01
CA LYS A 322 -10.43 16.23 -15.47
C LYS A 322 -11.00 17.58 -15.91
N SER A 323 -11.80 18.23 -15.05
CA SER A 323 -12.34 19.56 -15.32
C SER A 323 -11.33 20.65 -14.96
N GLU A 324 -11.40 21.80 -15.62
CA GLU A 324 -10.60 22.98 -15.23
C GLU A 324 -11.00 23.50 -13.84
N ALA A 325 -12.30 23.55 -13.57
CA ALA A 325 -12.85 23.98 -12.28
C ALA A 325 -12.36 23.09 -11.11
N GLY A 326 -12.41 21.76 -11.28
CA GLY A 326 -11.91 20.83 -10.25
C GLY A 326 -10.40 20.94 -10.05
N ARG A 327 -9.62 21.15 -11.12
CA ARG A 327 -8.17 21.44 -10.98
C ARG A 327 -7.91 22.78 -10.28
N ALA A 328 -8.73 23.80 -10.52
CA ALA A 328 -8.63 25.08 -9.82
C ALA A 328 -8.96 24.93 -8.32
N GLN A 329 -10.02 24.20 -7.99
CA GLN A 329 -10.39 23.89 -6.60
C GLN A 329 -9.31 23.09 -5.88
N MET A 330 -8.74 22.09 -6.55
CA MET A 330 -7.63 21.30 -6.04
C MET A 330 -6.39 22.17 -5.75
N ARG A 331 -6.01 23.07 -6.67
CA ARG A 331 -4.92 24.03 -6.45
C ARG A 331 -5.21 24.97 -5.28
N ALA A 332 -6.47 25.39 -5.11
CA ALA A 332 -6.86 26.25 -3.99
C ALA A 332 -6.69 25.53 -2.65
N LEU A 333 -7.14 24.28 -2.54
CA LEU A 333 -6.94 23.47 -1.33
C LEU A 333 -5.46 23.26 -1.02
N LEU A 334 -4.65 22.96 -2.05
CA LEU A 334 -3.23 22.63 -1.90
C LEU A 334 -2.38 23.76 -1.30
N LYS A 335 -2.81 25.02 -1.44
CA LYS A 335 -2.11 26.20 -0.86
C LYS A 335 -2.00 26.16 0.66
N ASP A 336 -2.98 25.55 1.33
CA ASP A 336 -3.06 25.53 2.80
C ASP A 336 -2.80 24.14 3.41
N VAL A 337 -2.21 23.24 2.63
CA VAL A 337 -1.92 21.85 3.03
C VAL A 337 -0.56 21.75 3.74
N ASP A 338 -0.49 20.94 4.79
CA ASP A 338 0.79 20.55 5.39
C ASP A 338 1.33 19.26 4.76
N ILE A 339 0.43 18.29 4.52
CA ILE A 339 0.75 16.99 3.94
C ILE A 339 -0.20 16.66 2.79
N PHE A 340 0.34 16.38 1.61
CA PHE A 340 -0.41 15.87 0.46
C PHE A 340 -0.07 14.39 0.22
N SER A 341 -1.06 13.51 0.19
CA SER A 341 -0.88 12.06 0.02
C SER A 341 -1.58 11.55 -1.24
N GLN A 342 -0.91 10.67 -1.99
CA GLN A 342 -1.48 10.05 -3.17
C GLN A 342 -0.98 8.62 -3.40
N GLY A 343 -1.81 7.79 -4.02
CA GLY A 343 -1.50 6.41 -4.41
C GLY A 343 -1.87 6.08 -5.85
N TYR A 344 -1.95 7.09 -6.73
CA TYR A 344 -2.12 6.88 -8.16
C TYR A 344 -0.82 6.42 -8.80
N ARG A 345 -0.94 5.86 -10.00
CA ARG A 345 0.22 5.52 -10.84
C ARG A 345 1.15 6.73 -10.97
N PRO A 346 2.47 6.51 -11.01
CA PRO A 346 3.42 7.57 -11.35
C PRO A 346 2.97 8.34 -12.59
N HIS A 347 3.22 9.64 -12.57
CA HIS A 347 2.82 10.60 -13.60
C HIS A 347 1.31 10.88 -13.76
N ALA A 348 0.40 10.07 -13.20
CA ALA A 348 -1.04 10.27 -13.38
C ALA A 348 -1.53 11.64 -12.83
N LEU A 349 -1.11 12.00 -11.62
CA LEU A 349 -1.40 13.33 -11.06
C LEU A 349 -0.47 14.42 -11.60
N ALA A 350 0.77 14.06 -11.98
CA ALA A 350 1.71 15.01 -12.59
C ALA A 350 1.16 15.56 -13.92
N ALA A 351 0.54 14.70 -14.75
CA ALA A 351 -0.12 15.10 -15.98
C ALA A 351 -1.30 16.07 -15.77
N LEU A 352 -1.83 16.16 -14.54
CA LEU A 352 -2.88 17.09 -14.15
C LEU A 352 -2.34 18.36 -13.46
N GLY A 353 -1.02 18.50 -13.33
CA GLY A 353 -0.35 19.65 -12.71
C GLY A 353 -0.11 19.50 -11.21
N PHE A 354 -0.11 18.27 -10.68
CA PHE A 354 0.06 17.98 -9.25
C PHE A 354 1.22 17.02 -8.97
N SER A 355 2.34 17.19 -9.69
CA SER A 355 3.60 16.49 -9.36
C SER A 355 4.14 16.95 -7.99
N PRO A 356 5.06 16.21 -7.36
CA PRO A 356 5.73 16.67 -6.14
C PRO A 356 6.34 18.07 -6.28
N GLU A 357 7.03 18.33 -7.39
CA GLU A 357 7.68 19.61 -7.67
C GLU A 357 6.67 20.73 -7.90
N GLU A 358 5.58 20.47 -8.63
CA GLU A 358 4.49 21.45 -8.81
C GLU A 358 3.77 21.74 -7.49
N ALA A 359 3.53 20.73 -6.66
CA ALA A 359 2.97 20.92 -5.32
C ALA A 359 3.90 21.78 -4.44
N ALA A 360 5.22 21.55 -4.50
CA ALA A 360 6.20 22.36 -3.79
C ALA A 360 6.29 23.80 -4.30
N LYS A 361 6.00 24.06 -5.58
CA LYS A 361 5.87 25.42 -6.13
C LYS A 361 4.57 26.10 -5.67
N ILE A 362 3.46 25.37 -5.66
CA ILE A 362 2.14 25.89 -5.23
C ILE A 362 2.15 26.21 -3.73
N ASN A 363 2.80 25.37 -2.93
CA ASN A 363 2.88 25.50 -1.48
C ASN A 363 4.29 25.12 -0.99
N PRO A 364 5.23 26.08 -0.96
CA PRO A 364 6.56 25.86 -0.41
C PRO A 364 6.48 25.40 1.04
N GLY A 365 7.24 24.36 1.39
CA GLY A 365 7.23 23.73 2.71
C GLY A 365 6.19 22.61 2.87
N ILE A 366 5.64 22.08 1.77
CA ILE A 366 4.72 20.94 1.79
C ILE A 366 5.46 19.62 1.98
N VAL A 367 4.83 18.67 2.67
CA VAL A 367 5.21 17.26 2.64
C VAL A 367 4.35 16.52 1.62
N TYR A 368 4.96 15.98 0.58
CA TYR A 368 4.30 15.16 -0.45
C TYR A 368 4.55 13.68 -0.15
N VAL A 369 3.53 12.84 -0.16
CA VAL A 369 3.61 11.40 0.11
C VAL A 369 3.15 10.62 -1.12
N THR A 370 3.96 9.68 -1.59
CA THR A 370 3.66 8.81 -2.73
C THR A 370 3.71 7.35 -2.33
N LEU A 371 2.58 6.69 -2.56
CA LEU A 371 2.44 5.24 -2.54
C LEU A 371 2.48 4.69 -3.97
N SER A 372 3.21 3.61 -4.17
CA SER A 372 3.20 2.84 -5.43
C SER A 372 3.16 1.33 -5.14
N ALA A 373 2.76 0.52 -6.14
CA ALA A 373 2.77 -0.93 -5.97
C ALA A 373 4.19 -1.50 -5.99
N TYR A 374 5.00 -1.13 -6.99
CA TYR A 374 6.29 -1.79 -7.28
C TYR A 374 7.53 -0.90 -7.08
N GLY A 375 7.40 0.26 -6.45
CA GLY A 375 8.50 1.21 -6.28
C GLY A 375 8.58 2.23 -7.42
N HIS A 376 9.50 3.18 -7.28
CA HIS A 376 9.69 4.28 -8.25
C HIS A 376 10.87 4.04 -9.20
N ALA A 377 11.50 2.87 -9.13
CA ALA A 377 12.61 2.46 -9.97
C ALA A 377 12.31 1.11 -10.64
N GLY A 378 13.02 0.83 -11.73
CA GLY A 378 12.89 -0.42 -12.48
C GLY A 378 11.72 -0.46 -13.47
N PRO A 379 11.65 -1.53 -14.30
CA PRO A 379 10.71 -1.62 -15.40
C PRO A 379 9.23 -1.72 -15.00
N TRP A 380 8.92 -1.97 -13.72
CA TRP A 380 7.56 -2.06 -13.21
C TRP A 380 7.14 -0.82 -12.41
N ALA A 381 7.95 0.25 -12.39
CA ALA A 381 7.64 1.47 -11.62
C ALA A 381 6.23 2.04 -11.93
N GLU A 382 5.77 1.92 -13.18
CA GLU A 382 4.46 2.42 -13.61
C GLU A 382 3.31 1.38 -13.52
N ARG A 383 3.60 0.15 -13.09
CA ARG A 383 2.59 -0.91 -13.03
C ARG A 383 1.55 -0.64 -11.94
N ARG A 384 0.30 -1.01 -12.23
CA ARG A 384 -0.78 -1.08 -11.24
C ARG A 384 -0.56 -2.29 -10.34
N GLY A 385 -0.95 -2.18 -9.08
CA GLY A 385 -0.97 -3.31 -8.18
C GLY A 385 -1.86 -3.07 -6.98
N PHE A 386 -2.17 -4.18 -6.32
CA PHE A 386 -2.84 -4.27 -5.03
C PHE A 386 -2.02 -5.24 -4.21
N ASP A 387 -2.14 -5.18 -2.89
CA ASP A 387 -1.40 -6.06 -1.98
C ASP A 387 -1.49 -7.53 -2.42
N SER A 388 -2.70 -8.07 -2.61
CA SER A 388 -2.87 -9.45 -3.08
C SER A 388 -2.08 -9.82 -4.34
N LEU A 389 -1.92 -8.90 -5.30
CA LEU A 389 -1.12 -9.12 -6.51
C LEU A 389 0.38 -9.03 -6.23
N VAL A 390 0.79 -8.10 -5.36
CA VAL A 390 2.17 -7.99 -4.92
C VAL A 390 2.58 -9.24 -4.15
N GLN A 391 1.73 -9.77 -3.27
CA GLN A 391 1.96 -11.06 -2.60
C GLN A 391 2.13 -12.21 -3.60
N THR A 392 1.27 -12.25 -4.63
CA THR A 392 1.30 -13.29 -5.65
C THR A 392 2.59 -13.25 -6.47
N THR A 393 3.03 -12.06 -6.89
CA THR A 393 4.19 -11.91 -7.78
C THR A 393 5.54 -11.94 -7.06
N THR A 394 5.58 -11.60 -5.77
CA THR A 394 6.85 -11.48 -5.01
C THR A 394 7.23 -12.72 -4.21
N GLY A 395 6.46 -13.81 -4.33
CA GLY A 395 6.80 -15.10 -3.74
C GLY A 395 6.00 -15.51 -2.51
N PHE A 396 5.26 -14.61 -1.88
CA PHE A 396 4.54 -14.90 -0.63
C PHE A 396 3.51 -16.02 -0.81
N ASN A 397 2.68 -15.94 -1.85
CA ASN A 397 1.60 -16.93 -1.97
C ASN A 397 2.11 -18.34 -2.33
N HIS A 398 3.17 -18.42 -3.12
CA HIS A 398 3.85 -19.69 -3.39
C HIS A 398 4.52 -20.24 -2.13
N ALA A 399 5.17 -19.38 -1.34
CA ALA A 399 5.89 -19.76 -0.12
C ALA A 399 4.95 -20.24 1.00
N GLU A 400 3.79 -19.60 1.17
CA GLU A 400 2.74 -20.07 2.08
C GLU A 400 2.08 -21.36 1.59
N GLY A 401 1.88 -21.50 0.27
CA GLY A 401 1.36 -22.75 -0.32
C GLY A 401 2.25 -23.94 0.00
N LYS A 402 3.56 -23.78 -0.20
CA LYS A 402 4.58 -24.77 0.20
C LYS A 402 4.55 -25.09 1.69
N ALA A 403 4.50 -24.07 2.55
CA ALA A 403 4.46 -24.29 4.00
C ALA A 403 3.18 -25.02 4.44
N ALA A 404 2.06 -24.82 3.74
CA ALA A 404 0.80 -25.50 3.98
C ALA A 404 0.69 -26.89 3.33
N GLY A 405 1.70 -27.33 2.58
CA GLY A 405 1.68 -28.61 1.86
C GLY A 405 0.66 -28.68 0.73
N ILE A 406 0.25 -27.55 0.16
CA ILE A 406 -0.69 -27.49 -0.97
C ILE A 406 0.00 -27.07 -2.27
N ASP A 407 -0.52 -27.57 -3.38
CA ASP A 407 -0.14 -27.10 -4.71
C ASP A 407 -1.00 -25.88 -5.09
N GLY A 408 -0.35 -24.74 -5.31
CA GLY A 408 -1.00 -23.45 -5.60
C GLY A 408 -0.85 -22.37 -4.52
N PRO A 409 -1.39 -21.17 -4.77
CA PRO A 409 -1.20 -20.02 -3.89
C PRO A 409 -1.98 -20.12 -2.58
N LYS A 410 -1.33 -19.76 -1.47
CA LYS A 410 -1.99 -19.46 -0.19
C LYS A 410 -1.81 -17.99 0.17
N GLU A 411 -2.90 -17.29 0.47
CA GLU A 411 -2.84 -15.87 0.85
C GLU A 411 -2.22 -15.69 2.25
N LEU A 412 -1.52 -14.57 2.46
CA LEU A 412 -1.22 -14.14 3.82
C LEU A 412 -2.54 -13.89 4.58
N PRO A 413 -2.56 -14.07 5.91
CA PRO A 413 -3.78 -13.92 6.71
C PRO A 413 -4.32 -12.48 6.77
N ALA A 414 -3.62 -11.51 6.18
CA ALA A 414 -3.97 -10.08 6.12
C ALA A 414 -3.50 -9.46 4.80
N GLN A 415 -4.07 -8.31 4.43
CA GLN A 415 -3.43 -7.40 3.45
C GLN A 415 -2.32 -6.61 4.17
N ILE A 416 -1.32 -7.33 4.69
CA ILE A 416 -0.29 -6.75 5.55
C ILE A 416 0.62 -5.78 4.80
N LEU A 417 0.86 -5.98 3.51
CA LEU A 417 1.68 -5.06 2.72
C LEU A 417 0.98 -3.71 2.62
N ASP A 418 -0.34 -3.69 2.44
CA ASP A 418 -1.14 -2.48 2.45
C ASP A 418 -1.12 -1.81 3.85
N HIS A 419 -1.44 -2.55 4.91
CA HIS A 419 -1.49 -1.99 6.26
C HIS A 419 -0.13 -1.47 6.74
N ALA A 420 0.92 -2.28 6.65
CA ALA A 420 2.28 -1.87 7.04
C ALA A 420 2.75 -0.67 6.21
N THR A 421 2.50 -0.67 4.89
CA THR A 421 2.85 0.49 4.06
C THR A 421 2.07 1.73 4.46
N GLY A 422 0.78 1.61 4.81
CA GLY A 422 -0.02 2.73 5.31
C GLY A 422 0.53 3.34 6.59
N TYR A 423 0.96 2.52 7.55
CA TYR A 423 1.63 3.04 8.75
C TYR A 423 3.00 3.64 8.44
N LEU A 424 3.77 3.06 7.51
CA LEU A 424 5.03 3.65 7.04
C LEU A 424 4.81 4.99 6.31
N MET A 425 3.70 5.17 5.58
CA MET A 425 3.33 6.47 5.00
C MET A 425 3.07 7.51 6.09
N ALA A 426 2.27 7.17 7.11
CA ALA A 426 1.98 8.09 8.22
C ALA A 426 3.24 8.43 9.01
N PHE A 427 4.06 7.43 9.32
CA PHE A 427 5.37 7.60 9.95
C PHE A 427 6.28 8.52 9.12
N GLY A 428 6.48 8.23 7.83
CA GLY A 428 7.30 9.05 6.95
C GLY A 428 6.78 10.49 6.81
N ALA A 429 5.47 10.69 6.74
CA ALA A 429 4.84 12.01 6.69
C ALA A 429 5.12 12.83 7.96
N MET A 430 4.98 12.20 9.13
CA MET A 430 5.28 12.83 10.43
C MET A 430 6.77 13.17 10.56
N MET A 431 7.66 12.25 10.17
CA MET A 431 9.11 12.49 10.17
C MET A 431 9.51 13.62 9.22
N ALA A 432 8.95 13.64 8.01
CA ALA A 432 9.18 14.72 7.05
C ALA A 432 8.63 16.06 7.55
N ARG A 433 7.46 16.09 8.18
CA ARG A 433 6.90 17.33 8.77
C ARG A 433 7.75 17.84 9.94
N ALA A 434 8.29 16.95 10.76
CA ALA A 434 9.21 17.30 11.84
C ALA A 434 10.54 17.86 11.30
N ARG A 435 11.10 17.29 10.23
CA ARG A 435 12.24 17.87 9.51
C ARG A 435 11.90 19.24 8.93
N GLN A 436 10.74 19.37 8.29
CA GLN A 436 10.27 20.64 7.74
C GLN A 436 10.14 21.73 8.81
N ALA A 437 9.67 21.40 10.01
CA ALA A 437 9.57 22.33 11.13
C ALA A 437 10.92 22.86 11.61
N ARG A 438 11.97 22.05 11.50
CA ARG A 438 13.32 22.34 12.00
C ARG A 438 14.23 22.95 10.94
N GLU A 439 14.21 22.39 9.73
CA GLU A 439 15.17 22.64 8.65
C GLU A 439 14.55 23.43 7.49
N GLY A 440 13.23 23.51 7.41
CA GLY A 440 12.53 24.04 6.23
C GLY A 440 12.51 23.04 5.07
N GLY A 441 12.29 23.57 3.86
CA GLY A 441 12.17 22.81 2.63
C GLY A 441 10.81 22.14 2.42
N SER A 442 10.53 21.79 1.17
CA SER A 442 9.47 20.86 0.79
C SER A 442 10.06 19.44 0.72
N TRP A 443 9.31 18.43 1.14
CA TRP A 443 9.80 17.06 1.29
C TRP A 443 8.93 16.06 0.54
N HIS A 444 9.53 15.01 -0.03
CA HIS A 444 8.86 13.89 -0.70
C HIS A 444 9.13 12.60 0.04
N VAL A 445 8.07 11.99 0.55
CA VAL A 445 8.05 10.67 1.17
C VAL A 445 7.62 9.66 0.11
N ARG A 446 8.43 8.62 -0.10
CA ARG A 446 8.13 7.54 -1.07
C ARG A 446 8.17 6.18 -0.39
N VAL A 447 7.11 5.40 -0.58
CA VAL A 447 6.98 4.01 -0.13
C VAL A 447 6.35 3.15 -1.22
N SER A 448 6.57 1.83 -1.15
CA SER A 448 5.90 0.90 -2.06
C SER A 448 5.55 -0.43 -1.41
N LEU A 449 4.47 -1.04 -1.88
CA LEU A 449 4.02 -2.35 -1.39
C LEU A 449 5.09 -3.42 -1.62
N ALA A 450 5.77 -3.41 -2.77
CA ALA A 450 6.82 -4.37 -3.07
C ALA A 450 8.07 -4.18 -2.21
N GLN A 451 8.40 -2.94 -1.83
CA GLN A 451 9.50 -2.68 -0.91
C GLN A 451 9.16 -3.11 0.52
N THR A 452 7.93 -2.85 0.97
CA THR A 452 7.40 -3.39 2.23
C THR A 452 7.38 -4.92 2.21
N GLY A 453 7.03 -5.53 1.07
CA GLY A 453 7.09 -6.97 0.86
C GLY A 453 8.51 -7.51 0.95
N ARG A 454 9.48 -6.85 0.31
CA ARG A 454 10.90 -7.23 0.45
C ARG A 454 11.38 -7.10 1.90
N TRP A 455 10.99 -6.03 2.60
CA TRP A 455 11.30 -5.86 4.01
C TRP A 455 10.70 -6.99 4.87
N LEU A 456 9.40 -7.28 4.72
CA LEU A 456 8.72 -8.38 5.43
C LEU A 456 9.38 -9.74 5.15
N TRP A 457 9.75 -10.00 3.89
CA TRP A 457 10.46 -11.23 3.52
C TRP A 457 11.78 -11.37 4.30
N ASN A 458 12.52 -10.28 4.43
CA ASN A 458 13.82 -10.23 5.10
C ASN A 458 13.72 -10.23 6.64
N LEU A 459 12.52 -10.10 7.22
CA LEU A 459 12.33 -10.31 8.66
C LEU A 459 12.47 -11.79 9.07
N GLY A 460 12.42 -12.69 8.09
CA GLY A 460 12.48 -14.14 8.28
C GLY A 460 11.11 -14.80 8.32
N ARG A 461 11.13 -16.10 8.60
CA ARG A 461 9.95 -16.98 8.59
C ARG A 461 9.84 -17.72 9.92
N LEU A 462 8.63 -18.16 10.23
CA LEU A 462 8.30 -18.88 11.45
C LEU A 462 8.06 -20.36 11.13
N ASP A 463 8.90 -21.23 11.66
CA ASP A 463 8.68 -22.68 11.62
C ASP A 463 7.40 -23.03 12.38
N GLY A 464 6.52 -23.83 11.78
CA GLY A 464 5.21 -24.15 12.36
C GLY A 464 4.24 -22.97 12.47
N GLY A 465 4.56 -21.78 11.91
CA GLY A 465 3.73 -20.59 12.06
C GLY A 465 2.31 -20.73 11.49
N LEU A 466 2.09 -21.67 10.57
CA LEU A 466 0.76 -22.01 10.04
C LEU A 466 -0.12 -22.80 11.02
N ASP A 467 0.46 -23.44 12.04
CA ASP A 467 -0.28 -24.18 13.08
C ASP A 467 -0.92 -23.25 14.11
N THR A 468 -0.60 -21.95 14.05
CA THR A 468 -1.16 -20.91 14.91
C THR A 468 -2.68 -20.80 14.72
N PRO A 469 -3.48 -20.88 15.79
CA PRO A 469 -4.92 -20.62 15.71
C PRO A 469 -5.20 -19.22 15.16
N ASP A 470 -6.20 -19.10 14.27
CA ASP A 470 -6.61 -17.78 13.77
C ASP A 470 -7.30 -16.95 14.87
N LEU A 471 -7.19 -15.63 14.75
CA LEU A 471 -7.76 -14.67 15.68
C LEU A 471 -9.27 -14.50 15.42
N THR A 472 -10.09 -15.14 16.27
CA THR A 472 -11.56 -15.14 16.14
C THR A 472 -12.18 -13.76 16.40
N GLY A 473 -13.36 -13.53 15.82
CA GLY A 473 -14.09 -12.28 16.01
C GLY A 473 -14.44 -12.00 17.46
N GLU A 474 -14.90 -13.00 18.20
CA GLU A 474 -15.31 -12.86 19.61
C GLU A 474 -14.18 -12.33 20.50
N ALA A 475 -12.97 -12.91 20.39
CA ALA A 475 -11.81 -12.48 21.16
C ALA A 475 -11.41 -11.03 20.86
N VAL A 476 -11.56 -10.59 19.60
CA VAL A 476 -11.30 -9.20 19.21
C VAL A 476 -12.41 -8.26 19.69
N HIS A 477 -13.67 -8.67 19.56
CA HIS A 477 -14.83 -7.89 20.01
C HIS A 477 -14.80 -7.59 21.50
N ALA A 478 -14.32 -8.54 22.32
CA ALA A 478 -14.22 -8.34 23.77
C ALA A 478 -13.11 -7.35 24.19
N ALA A 479 -12.03 -7.21 23.42
CA ALA A 479 -10.81 -6.52 23.88
C ALA A 479 -10.44 -5.25 23.09
N PHE A 480 -10.78 -5.19 21.81
CA PHE A 480 -10.21 -4.20 20.88
C PHE A 480 -11.24 -3.42 20.07
N ILE A 481 -12.53 -3.71 20.24
CA ILE A 481 -13.60 -3.02 19.51
C ILE A 481 -14.13 -1.83 20.32
N GLU A 482 -14.35 -0.73 19.62
CA GLU A 482 -15.09 0.43 20.11
C GLU A 482 -16.36 0.63 19.26
N SER A 483 -17.38 1.24 19.85
CA SER A 483 -18.65 1.56 19.19
C SER A 483 -18.79 3.07 19.05
N MET A 484 -19.15 3.55 17.87
CA MET A 484 -19.30 4.98 17.57
C MET A 484 -20.40 5.23 16.55
N PRO A 485 -21.06 6.40 16.56
CA PRO A 485 -21.96 6.79 15.48
C PRO A 485 -21.16 7.05 14.19
N SER A 486 -21.77 6.80 13.04
CA SER A 486 -21.21 7.11 11.72
C SER A 486 -22.30 7.59 10.75
N GLY A 487 -21.89 8.16 9.62
CA GLY A 487 -22.79 8.49 8.51
C GLY A 487 -23.42 7.28 7.82
N PHE A 488 -23.10 6.06 8.27
CA PHE A 488 -23.65 4.81 7.77
C PHE A 488 -24.57 4.10 8.77
N GLY A 489 -24.63 4.55 10.02
CA GLY A 489 -25.23 3.81 11.14
C GLY A 489 -24.26 3.68 12.33
N THR A 490 -24.56 2.78 13.27
CA THR A 490 -23.68 2.49 14.41
C THR A 490 -22.52 1.62 13.96
N LEU A 491 -21.30 2.12 14.12
CA LEU A 491 -20.08 1.46 13.69
C LEU A 491 -19.39 0.80 14.88
N LYS A 492 -19.14 -0.51 14.81
CA LYS A 492 -18.22 -1.22 15.70
C LYS A 492 -16.94 -1.54 14.93
N ALA A 493 -15.81 -0.99 15.38
CA ALA A 493 -14.54 -1.07 14.67
C ALA A 493 -13.37 -1.26 15.63
N VAL A 494 -12.25 -1.78 15.12
CA VAL A 494 -11.02 -1.97 15.91
C VAL A 494 -10.44 -0.60 16.26
N ARG A 495 -10.23 -0.35 17.55
CA ARG A 495 -9.59 0.87 18.05
C ARG A 495 -8.11 0.92 17.63
N HIS A 496 -7.53 2.12 17.59
CA HIS A 496 -6.11 2.25 17.26
C HIS A 496 -5.22 1.55 18.31
N SER A 497 -4.21 0.80 17.85
CA SER A 497 -3.38 -0.06 18.71
C SER A 497 -2.13 0.60 19.26
N ALA A 498 -1.72 1.76 18.74
CA ALA A 498 -0.73 2.60 19.41
C ALA A 498 -1.39 3.41 20.53
N LEU A 499 -1.06 3.06 21.78
CA LEU A 499 -1.50 3.77 22.97
C LEU A 499 -0.41 4.75 23.40
N LEU A 500 -0.78 6.04 23.42
CA LEU A 500 0.09 7.15 23.83
C LEU A 500 -0.33 7.61 25.23
N SER A 501 0.62 7.72 26.17
CA SER A 501 0.29 7.95 27.59
C SER A 501 -0.27 9.34 27.92
N ARG A 502 -0.05 10.34 27.07
CA ARG A 502 -0.55 11.72 27.27
C ARG A 502 -1.56 12.16 26.22
N THR A 503 -1.32 11.82 24.96
CA THR A 503 -2.18 12.20 23.84
C THR A 503 -2.77 10.95 23.16
N PRO A 504 -3.73 10.26 23.81
CA PRO A 504 -4.31 9.04 23.25
C PRO A 504 -4.93 9.30 21.88
N ALA A 505 -4.84 8.31 21.00
CA ALA A 505 -5.47 8.36 19.69
C ALA A 505 -7.01 8.44 19.84
N GLN A 506 -7.65 9.32 19.08
CA GLN A 506 -9.10 9.52 19.12
C GLN A 506 -9.65 10.01 17.79
N TRP A 507 -10.93 9.74 17.54
CA TRP A 507 -11.61 10.15 16.31
C TRP A 507 -12.41 11.44 16.54
N SER A 508 -11.95 12.55 15.97
CA SER A 508 -12.70 13.82 16.05
C SER A 508 -13.95 13.86 15.18
N ARG A 509 -14.05 12.95 14.20
CA ARG A 509 -15.13 12.92 13.21
C ARG A 509 -15.58 11.48 12.94
N PRO A 510 -16.88 11.26 12.73
CA PRO A 510 -17.37 9.96 12.31
C PRO A 510 -16.85 9.59 10.91
N ALA A 511 -16.88 8.29 10.58
CA ALA A 511 -16.79 7.88 9.18
C ALA A 511 -18.05 8.33 8.42
N MET A 512 -17.90 8.88 7.22
CA MET A 512 -19.00 9.40 6.40
C MET A 512 -18.93 8.85 4.97
N PRO A 513 -20.06 8.79 4.24
CA PRO A 513 -20.07 8.53 2.80
C PRO A 513 -19.09 9.43 2.03
N LEU A 514 -18.59 8.97 0.89
CA LEU A 514 -17.78 9.82 0.02
C LEU A 514 -18.62 11.01 -0.47
N GLY A 515 -18.04 12.20 -0.48
CA GLY A 515 -18.73 13.42 -0.91
C GLY A 515 -19.61 14.09 0.15
N SER A 516 -19.61 13.62 1.40
CA SER A 516 -20.45 14.20 2.46
C SER A 516 -20.07 15.62 2.88
N HIS A 517 -18.89 16.11 2.49
CA HIS A 517 -18.38 17.40 2.92
C HIS A 517 -18.02 18.30 1.72
N PRO A 518 -18.13 19.62 1.87
CA PRO A 518 -17.63 20.56 0.88
C PRO A 518 -16.11 20.42 0.71
N ALA A 519 -15.60 20.68 -0.49
CA ALA A 519 -14.18 20.71 -0.79
C ALA A 519 -13.54 22.02 -0.28
N GLN A 520 -13.50 22.15 1.05
CA GLN A 520 -12.92 23.25 1.80
C GLN A 520 -12.34 22.73 3.12
N TRP A 521 -11.36 23.45 3.67
CA TRP A 521 -10.84 23.12 5.00
C TRP A 521 -11.81 23.56 6.10
N PRO A 522 -11.91 22.81 7.21
CA PRO A 522 -12.52 23.34 8.42
C PRO A 522 -11.67 24.50 8.97
N VAL A 523 -12.28 25.28 9.86
CA VAL A 523 -11.53 26.21 10.71
C VAL A 523 -10.46 25.40 11.45
N ARG A 524 -9.21 25.86 11.43
CA ARG A 524 -8.13 25.18 12.17
C ARG A 524 -8.52 25.18 13.65
N SER A 525 -8.64 23.97 14.18
CA SER A 525 -8.89 23.67 15.60
C SER A 525 -7.74 24.13 16.47
#